data_AF-A0A8S4BXU1-F1
#
_entry.id   AF-A0A8S4BXU1-F1
#
_cell.length_a   1.000
_cell.length_b   1.000
_cell.length_c   1.000
_cell.angle_alpha   90.00
_cell.angle_beta   90.00
_cell.angle_gamma   90.00
#
_symmetry.space_group_name_H-M   'P 1'
#
loop_
_entity.id
_entity.type
_entity.pdbx_description
1 polymer ?
#
loop_
_entity_poly.entity_id
_entity_poly.type
_entity_poly.pdbx_seq_one_letter_code
_entity_poly.pdbx_strand_id
1 'polypeptide(L)'
;MDSCVVPLRHGGLSLVQTTDFFYPLVEDPYMMGRIACANVLSDLYAMGITECDNMLMLLSVSQKMNDKDRERVMPLMIRGFRDAAEEGGTSVTGGQTVVNPWIIIGGVASVVCQPNEFIMPDGAVPGDVLVLTKPLGTQVAVNAHQWLDQPERWNKIKLVVTKEEVKEAYQEAMFSMATLNRTAAGLMHKFQAHAATDVTGFGLLGHASNLATQQRGEVAFVIHNLPVIAKMAAVSKACGSLFNLLQGTSAETSGGLLVCLPREQAAKFCSEMKSHGSAGSGGHGAPGGGAWIIGISGQRPRHIDMNHYATKKSAAQSMLDVALLMANSSQLKTILYVGPQYRFYVPLIVLLALSITLQVIVGLLLNGVGLGAGAAVLLAVLAPPRRDLDDARLLDDSRAPGDRRARIIEKPRIIEVPPRGSQNSQENSCTSPEPHAVLS
;
A
#
# COMPACT_ATOMS: atom_id res chain seq x y z
N MET A 1 -2.56 5.29 3.51
CA MET A 1 -3.89 5.24 4.17
C MET A 1 -4.87 5.74 3.15
N ASP A 2 -5.92 4.96 2.93
CA ASP A 2 -6.86 5.13 1.81
C ASP A 2 -7.94 6.17 2.14
N SER A 3 -8.35 6.25 3.42
CA SER A 3 -9.25 7.28 3.92
C SER A 3 -8.67 7.97 5.17
N CYS A 4 -9.12 9.19 5.44
CA CYS A 4 -8.93 9.80 6.76
C CYS A 4 -10.00 9.31 7.73
N VAL A 5 -9.65 9.18 9.01
CA VAL A 5 -10.60 8.87 10.10
C VAL A 5 -10.48 10.00 11.12
N VAL A 6 -11.53 10.81 11.26
CA VAL A 6 -11.55 12.00 12.10
C VAL A 6 -12.60 11.83 13.21
N PRO A 7 -12.19 11.66 14.48
CA PRO A 7 -13.12 11.59 15.60
C PRO A 7 -13.94 12.87 15.71
N LEU A 8 -15.26 12.73 15.83
CA LEU A 8 -16.19 13.84 15.97
C LEU A 8 -16.44 14.15 17.45
N ARG A 9 -16.90 15.38 17.72
CA ARG A 9 -17.31 15.80 19.07
C ARG A 9 -18.59 15.12 19.55
N HIS A 10 -19.30 14.41 18.67
CA HIS A 10 -20.62 13.84 18.94
C HIS A 10 -20.56 12.32 19.08
N GLY A 11 -20.99 11.80 20.23
CA GLY A 11 -21.44 10.41 20.39
C GLY A 11 -20.43 9.30 20.07
N GLY A 12 -19.12 9.58 20.11
CA GLY A 12 -18.10 8.58 19.74
C GLY A 12 -18.03 8.27 18.23
N LEU A 13 -18.70 9.07 17.41
CA LEU A 13 -18.71 8.93 15.95
C LEU A 13 -17.37 9.40 15.34
N SER A 14 -17.04 8.87 14.18
CA SER A 14 -15.92 9.32 13.36
C SER A 14 -16.40 9.66 11.95
N LEU A 15 -15.90 10.75 11.38
CA LEU A 15 -16.01 11.02 9.95
C LEU A 15 -14.93 10.25 9.23
N VAL A 16 -15.33 9.41 8.27
CA VAL A 16 -14.42 8.77 7.33
C VAL A 16 -14.65 9.36 5.95
N GLN A 17 -13.57 9.82 5.32
CA GLN A 17 -13.64 10.52 4.05
C GLN A 17 -12.43 10.22 3.18
N THR A 18 -12.68 10.14 1.87
CA THR A 18 -11.67 10.00 0.83
C THR A 18 -12.01 10.88 -0.37
N THR A 19 -11.00 11.17 -1.19
CA THR A 19 -11.15 11.80 -2.49
C THR A 19 -10.19 11.16 -3.48
N ASP A 20 -10.66 10.90 -4.69
CA ASP A 20 -9.79 10.47 -5.79
C ASP A 20 -10.29 11.02 -7.13
N PHE A 21 -9.39 11.16 -8.09
CA PHE A 21 -9.67 11.61 -9.46
C PHE A 21 -8.60 11.14 -10.43
N PHE A 22 -8.99 10.93 -11.68
CA PHE A 22 -8.07 10.54 -12.74
C PHE A 22 -8.59 10.97 -14.11
N TYR A 23 -7.82 10.65 -15.15
CA TYR A 23 -8.10 10.99 -16.54
C TYR A 23 -8.86 9.85 -17.24
N PRO A 24 -9.72 10.14 -18.24
CA PRO A 24 -10.41 9.09 -18.97
C PRO A 24 -9.47 8.05 -19.57
N LEU A 25 -9.78 6.79 -19.31
CA LEU A 25 -9.00 5.64 -19.76
C LEU A 25 -9.81 4.67 -20.63
N VAL A 26 -11.14 4.73 -20.60
CA VAL A 26 -12.03 3.99 -21.52
C VAL A 26 -12.74 4.94 -22.49
N GLU A 27 -13.17 4.41 -23.63
CA GLU A 27 -13.82 5.18 -24.70
C GLU A 27 -15.32 5.36 -24.45
N ASP A 28 -15.96 4.41 -23.75
CA ASP A 28 -17.36 4.51 -23.36
C ASP A 28 -17.50 5.51 -22.19
N PRO A 29 -18.14 6.69 -22.41
CA PRO A 29 -18.25 7.71 -21.37
C PRO A 29 -19.11 7.28 -20.18
N TYR A 30 -20.13 6.44 -20.41
CA TYR A 30 -20.98 5.94 -19.33
C TYR A 30 -20.18 5.01 -18.42
N MET A 31 -19.46 4.05 -19.01
CA MET A 31 -18.58 3.17 -18.22
C MET A 31 -17.45 3.96 -17.53
N MET A 32 -16.91 4.99 -18.18
CA MET A 32 -15.94 5.89 -17.57
C MET A 32 -16.49 6.55 -16.28
N GLY A 33 -17.75 7.01 -16.32
CA GLY A 33 -18.45 7.52 -15.15
C GLY A 33 -18.58 6.49 -14.03
N ARG A 34 -19.00 5.26 -14.37
CA ARG A 34 -19.12 4.15 -13.41
C ARG A 34 -17.79 3.81 -12.76
N ILE A 35 -16.71 3.69 -13.55
CA ILE A 35 -15.36 3.39 -13.06
C ILE A 35 -14.88 4.49 -12.11
N ALA A 36 -15.14 5.76 -12.44
CA ALA A 36 -14.71 6.86 -11.58
C ALA A 36 -15.42 6.86 -10.22
N CYS A 37 -16.72 6.59 -10.19
CA CYS A 37 -17.45 6.44 -8.93
C CYS A 37 -16.95 5.24 -8.13
N ALA A 38 -16.76 4.08 -8.79
CA ALA A 38 -16.25 2.87 -8.16
C ALA A 38 -14.85 3.07 -7.56
N ASN A 39 -13.99 3.84 -8.23
CA ASN A 39 -12.67 4.22 -7.73
C ASN A 39 -12.76 5.09 -6.46
N VAL A 40 -13.59 6.14 -6.47
CA VAL A 40 -13.77 7.01 -5.30
C VAL A 40 -14.33 6.25 -4.09
N LEU A 41 -15.27 5.32 -4.31
CA LEU A 41 -15.82 4.50 -3.23
C LEU A 41 -14.84 3.41 -2.74
N SER A 42 -13.85 3.04 -3.55
CA SER A 42 -12.91 1.95 -3.27
C SER A 42 -12.15 2.15 -1.95
N ASP A 43 -11.72 3.37 -1.66
CA ASP A 43 -11.01 3.71 -0.43
C ASP A 43 -11.87 3.57 0.83
N LEU A 44 -13.19 3.85 0.76
CA LEU A 44 -14.11 3.58 1.87
C LEU A 44 -14.28 2.07 2.07
N TYR A 45 -14.40 1.33 0.97
CA TYR A 45 -14.49 -0.13 1.01
C TYR A 45 -13.21 -0.79 1.55
N ALA A 46 -12.03 -0.21 1.31
CA ALA A 46 -10.78 -0.65 1.90
C ALA A 46 -10.75 -0.52 3.42
N MET A 47 -11.53 0.40 3.99
CA MET A 47 -11.74 0.53 5.43
C MET A 47 -12.84 -0.41 5.97
N GLY A 48 -13.36 -1.33 5.16
CA GLY A 48 -14.44 -2.24 5.54
C GLY A 48 -15.82 -1.59 5.66
N ILE A 49 -15.96 -0.32 5.26
CA ILE A 49 -17.24 0.40 5.38
C ILE A 49 -18.09 0.10 4.15
N THR A 50 -19.31 -0.42 4.33
CA THR A 50 -20.21 -0.78 3.21
C THR A 50 -21.15 0.33 2.78
N GLU A 51 -21.33 1.35 3.62
CA GLU A 51 -22.27 2.45 3.41
C GLU A 51 -21.52 3.75 3.08
N CYS A 52 -22.18 4.64 2.34
CA CYS A 52 -21.68 5.97 2.07
C CYS A 52 -22.83 6.97 2.21
N ASP A 53 -22.70 7.89 3.16
CA ASP A 53 -23.77 8.87 3.42
C ASP A 53 -23.89 9.89 2.29
N ASN A 54 -22.76 10.26 1.70
CA ASN A 54 -22.72 11.36 0.74
C ASN A 54 -21.57 11.26 -0.26
N MET A 55 -21.87 11.53 -1.52
CA MET A 55 -20.85 11.74 -2.56
C MET A 55 -20.89 13.17 -3.15
N LEU A 56 -19.70 13.70 -3.46
CA LEU A 56 -19.53 14.87 -4.31
C LEU A 56 -18.82 14.47 -5.59
N MET A 57 -19.24 14.99 -6.74
CA MET A 57 -18.60 14.71 -8.03
C MET A 57 -17.63 15.83 -8.42
N LEU A 58 -16.41 15.45 -8.78
CA LEU A 58 -15.40 16.36 -9.33
C LEU A 58 -15.28 16.09 -10.82
N LEU A 59 -15.58 17.09 -11.65
CA LEU A 59 -15.57 16.95 -13.10
C LEU A 59 -14.84 18.11 -13.76
N SER A 60 -14.08 17.83 -14.80
CA SER A 60 -13.62 18.87 -15.72
C SER A 60 -13.97 18.57 -17.16
N VAL A 61 -14.32 19.62 -17.88
CA VAL A 61 -14.61 19.57 -19.31
C VAL A 61 -13.36 20.01 -20.07
N SER A 62 -12.97 19.24 -21.08
CA SER A 62 -11.81 19.58 -21.92
C SER A 62 -12.06 20.84 -22.75
N GLN A 63 -11.12 21.77 -22.73
CA GLN A 63 -11.09 22.95 -23.63
C GLN A 63 -11.08 22.58 -25.12
N LYS A 64 -10.61 21.37 -25.46
CA LYS A 64 -10.52 20.88 -26.84
C LYS A 64 -11.82 20.23 -27.33
N MET A 65 -12.78 20.00 -26.45
CA MET A 65 -14.05 19.36 -26.78
C MET A 65 -15.03 20.41 -27.31
N ASN A 66 -15.62 20.16 -28.48
CA ASN A 66 -16.67 21.04 -29.02
C ASN A 66 -17.98 20.86 -28.23
N ASP A 67 -18.91 21.83 -28.39
CA ASP A 67 -20.16 21.84 -27.62
C ASP A 67 -21.02 20.59 -27.86
N LYS A 68 -21.07 20.06 -29.08
CA LYS A 68 -21.86 18.86 -29.43
C LYS A 68 -21.32 17.62 -28.72
N ASP A 69 -20.01 17.43 -28.72
CA ASP A 69 -19.37 16.32 -28.02
C ASP A 69 -19.53 16.47 -26.51
N ARG A 70 -19.41 17.69 -25.98
CA ARG A 70 -19.65 17.97 -24.55
C ARG A 70 -21.06 17.59 -24.13
N GLU A 71 -22.07 18.00 -24.88
CA GLU A 71 -23.49 17.71 -24.62
C GLU A 71 -23.84 16.23 -24.75
N ARG A 72 -23.03 15.44 -25.46
CA ARG A 72 -23.22 13.99 -25.59
C ARG A 72 -22.45 13.19 -24.55
N VAL A 73 -21.17 13.49 -24.38
CA VAL A 73 -20.21 12.72 -23.58
C VAL A 73 -20.40 12.99 -22.09
N MET A 74 -20.51 14.27 -21.68
CA MET A 74 -20.58 14.63 -20.26
C MET A 74 -21.84 14.06 -19.58
N PRO A 75 -23.06 14.13 -20.17
CA PRO A 75 -24.24 13.54 -19.52
C PRO A 75 -24.18 12.02 -19.39
N LEU A 76 -23.54 11.31 -20.33
CA LEU A 76 -23.31 9.87 -20.21
C LEU A 76 -22.39 9.56 -19.03
N MET A 77 -21.32 10.32 -18.88
CA MET A 77 -20.36 10.17 -17.78
C MET A 77 -20.99 10.47 -16.42
N ILE A 78 -21.79 11.55 -16.33
CA ILE A 78 -22.54 11.89 -15.11
C ILE A 78 -23.58 10.81 -14.79
N ARG A 79 -24.27 10.25 -15.80
CA ARG A 79 -25.20 9.13 -15.60
C ARG A 79 -24.50 7.90 -15.07
N GLY A 80 -23.38 7.49 -15.67
CA GLY A 80 -22.61 6.35 -15.18
C GLY A 80 -22.14 6.53 -13.73
N PHE A 81 -21.65 7.72 -13.37
CA PHE A 81 -21.25 8.00 -11.99
C PHE A 81 -22.43 7.87 -11.02
N ARG A 82 -23.60 8.42 -11.38
CA ARG A 82 -24.82 8.35 -10.58
C ARG A 82 -25.31 6.92 -10.39
N ASP A 83 -25.36 6.13 -11.46
CA ASP A 83 -25.87 4.75 -11.40
C ASP A 83 -24.98 3.86 -10.52
N ALA A 84 -23.65 4.06 -10.57
CA ALA A 84 -22.73 3.37 -9.67
C ALA A 84 -22.87 3.83 -8.21
N ALA A 85 -23.15 5.12 -7.97
CA ALA A 85 -23.43 5.63 -6.63
C ALA A 85 -24.72 5.00 -6.06
N GLU A 86 -25.77 4.89 -6.88
CA GLU A 86 -27.04 4.26 -6.51
C GLU A 86 -26.86 2.77 -6.19
N GLU A 87 -26.07 2.03 -6.99
CA GLU A 87 -25.67 0.65 -6.68
C GLU A 87 -24.90 0.56 -5.34
N GLY A 88 -24.07 1.56 -5.05
CA GLY A 88 -23.36 1.73 -3.79
C GLY A 88 -24.27 2.07 -2.61
N GLY A 89 -25.56 2.32 -2.82
CA GLY A 89 -26.52 2.73 -1.79
C GLY A 89 -26.40 4.21 -1.40
N THR A 90 -25.79 5.04 -2.23
CA THR A 90 -25.54 6.46 -1.96
C THR A 90 -26.03 7.36 -3.09
N SER A 91 -25.89 8.67 -2.93
CA SER A 91 -26.28 9.64 -3.94
C SER A 91 -25.26 10.78 -4.06
N VAL A 92 -25.19 11.35 -5.26
CA VAL A 92 -24.39 12.54 -5.54
C VAL A 92 -25.22 13.78 -5.24
N THR A 93 -24.90 14.48 -4.16
CA THR A 93 -25.68 15.65 -3.69
C THR A 93 -25.11 16.99 -4.13
N GLY A 94 -23.91 16.98 -4.70
CA GLY A 94 -23.22 18.18 -5.16
C GLY A 94 -21.93 17.85 -5.89
N GLY A 95 -21.15 18.88 -6.19
CA GLY A 95 -19.91 18.73 -6.92
C GLY A 95 -19.44 20.03 -7.54
N GLN A 96 -18.32 19.98 -8.22
CA GLN A 96 -17.78 21.10 -8.97
C GLN A 96 -17.43 20.66 -10.38
N THR A 97 -17.85 21.46 -11.36
CA THR A 97 -17.45 21.30 -12.76
C THR A 97 -16.64 22.51 -13.22
N VAL A 98 -15.46 22.28 -13.79
CA VAL A 98 -14.59 23.35 -14.32
C VAL A 98 -14.13 23.07 -15.73
N VAL A 99 -13.70 24.11 -16.45
CA VAL A 99 -13.04 23.95 -17.75
C VAL A 99 -11.54 23.73 -17.52
N ASN A 100 -10.97 22.74 -18.19
CA ASN A 100 -9.57 22.35 -18.02
C ASN A 100 -9.00 21.83 -19.36
N PRO A 101 -7.67 21.85 -19.63
CA PRO A 101 -7.14 21.30 -20.88
C PRO A 101 -7.43 19.80 -21.07
N TRP A 102 -7.61 19.06 -19.97
CA TRP A 102 -7.93 17.64 -19.95
C TRP A 102 -9.23 17.38 -19.19
N ILE A 103 -9.93 16.30 -19.55
CA ILE A 103 -11.07 15.80 -18.77
C ILE A 103 -10.51 15.15 -17.50
N ILE A 104 -11.04 15.53 -16.35
CA ILE A 104 -10.79 14.94 -15.05
C ILE A 104 -12.14 14.46 -14.54
N ILE A 105 -12.17 13.24 -14.02
CA ILE A 105 -13.34 12.73 -13.32
C ILE A 105 -12.91 12.08 -12.01
N GLY A 106 -13.69 12.35 -10.98
CA GLY A 106 -13.46 11.84 -9.64
C GLY A 106 -14.54 12.31 -8.70
N GLY A 107 -14.22 12.32 -7.42
CA GLY A 107 -15.18 12.68 -6.40
C GLY A 107 -14.64 12.58 -5.00
N VAL A 108 -15.57 12.76 -4.08
CA VAL A 108 -15.39 12.62 -2.64
C VAL A 108 -16.46 11.67 -2.14
N ALA A 109 -16.08 10.72 -1.29
CA ALA A 109 -17.03 9.87 -0.57
C ALA A 109 -16.86 10.10 0.93
N SER A 110 -17.98 10.25 1.63
CA SER A 110 -18.03 10.55 3.06
C SER A 110 -19.05 9.69 3.77
N VAL A 111 -18.70 9.30 5.00
CA VAL A 111 -19.57 8.54 5.89
C VAL A 111 -19.26 8.89 7.34
N VAL A 112 -20.29 8.98 8.17
CA VAL A 112 -20.16 9.13 9.62
C VAL A 112 -20.52 7.81 10.26
N CYS A 113 -19.55 7.16 10.88
CA CYS A 113 -19.71 5.80 11.37
C CYS A 113 -19.20 5.63 12.81
N GLN A 114 -19.65 4.55 13.43
CA GLN A 114 -19.21 4.05 14.73
C GLN A 114 -17.88 3.29 14.60
N PRO A 115 -17.11 3.15 15.69
CA PRO A 115 -15.81 2.46 15.67
C PRO A 115 -15.84 1.00 15.22
N ASN A 116 -16.99 0.31 15.28
CA ASN A 116 -17.14 -1.08 14.86
C ASN A 116 -17.51 -1.24 13.38
N GLU A 117 -17.83 -0.15 12.67
CA GLU A 117 -18.25 -0.18 11.26
C GLU A 117 -17.06 -0.09 10.30
N PHE A 118 -15.89 0.34 10.79
CA PHE A 118 -14.65 0.38 10.02
C PHE A 118 -13.56 -0.51 10.62
N ILE A 119 -12.66 -0.97 9.77
CA ILE A 119 -11.49 -1.78 10.10
C ILE A 119 -10.25 -0.91 9.87
N MET A 120 -9.50 -0.64 10.94
CA MET A 120 -8.24 0.10 10.82
C MET A 120 -7.21 -0.71 10.03
N PRO A 121 -6.49 -0.12 9.06
CA PRO A 121 -5.59 -0.84 8.15
C PRO A 121 -4.20 -1.10 8.78
N ASP A 122 -4.16 -1.53 10.04
CA ASP A 122 -2.92 -1.61 10.83
C ASP A 122 -2.80 -2.86 11.72
N GLY A 123 -3.72 -3.83 11.56
CA GLY A 123 -3.88 -4.99 12.43
C GLY A 123 -3.27 -6.30 11.91
N ALA A 124 -2.58 -6.32 10.77
CA ALA A 124 -2.04 -7.55 10.20
C ALA A 124 -1.02 -8.22 11.14
N VAL A 125 -1.08 -9.56 11.22
CA VAL A 125 -0.20 -10.37 12.05
C VAL A 125 0.61 -11.37 11.23
N PRO A 126 1.77 -11.85 11.73
CA PRO A 126 2.48 -12.93 11.08
C PRO A 126 1.62 -14.20 11.02
N GLY A 127 1.56 -14.82 9.85
CA GLY A 127 0.71 -15.99 9.58
C GLY A 127 -0.57 -15.67 8.82
N ASP A 128 -0.97 -14.39 8.75
CA ASP A 128 -2.06 -13.97 7.87
C ASP A 128 -1.76 -14.30 6.41
N VAL A 129 -2.81 -14.46 5.63
CA VAL A 129 -2.71 -14.58 4.18
C VAL A 129 -3.21 -13.31 3.50
N LEU A 130 -2.63 -13.05 2.33
CA LEU A 130 -2.97 -11.89 1.51
C LEU A 130 -3.95 -12.33 0.44
N VAL A 131 -5.13 -11.71 0.39
CA VAL A 131 -6.19 -11.98 -0.59
C VAL A 131 -6.38 -10.75 -1.48
N LEU A 132 -6.43 -10.96 -2.80
CA LEU A 132 -6.74 -9.90 -3.78
C LEU A 132 -8.10 -10.16 -4.41
N THR A 133 -8.97 -9.14 -4.52
CA THR A 133 -10.38 -9.30 -4.93
C THR A 133 -10.70 -8.90 -6.38
N LYS A 134 -9.72 -8.41 -7.14
CA LYS A 134 -9.84 -8.18 -8.59
C LYS A 134 -8.53 -8.57 -9.29
N PRO A 135 -8.58 -8.97 -10.58
CA PRO A 135 -7.37 -9.25 -11.34
C PRO A 135 -6.58 -7.96 -11.63
N LEU A 136 -5.28 -8.12 -11.83
CA LEU A 136 -4.33 -7.09 -12.24
C LEU A 136 -4.26 -6.98 -13.77
N GLY A 137 -3.64 -5.90 -14.27
CA GLY A 137 -3.34 -5.69 -15.68
C GLY A 137 -4.30 -4.75 -16.40
N THR A 138 -5.06 -3.93 -15.66
CA THR A 138 -6.03 -2.99 -16.25
C THR A 138 -5.33 -1.96 -17.15
N GLN A 139 -4.18 -1.42 -16.73
CA GLN A 139 -3.38 -0.49 -17.55
C GLN A 139 -2.91 -1.14 -18.85
N VAL A 140 -2.49 -2.41 -18.80
CA VAL A 140 -2.02 -3.14 -19.99
C VAL A 140 -3.17 -3.36 -20.96
N ALA A 141 -4.35 -3.79 -20.47
CA ALA A 141 -5.54 -4.01 -21.30
C ALA A 141 -6.00 -2.73 -22.00
N VAL A 142 -6.08 -1.62 -21.26
CA VAL A 142 -6.48 -0.32 -21.81
C VAL A 142 -5.48 0.19 -22.85
N ASN A 143 -4.18 0.10 -22.57
CA ASN A 143 -3.16 0.54 -23.54
C ASN A 143 -3.15 -0.35 -24.78
N ALA A 144 -3.26 -1.68 -24.61
CA ALA A 144 -3.32 -2.61 -25.73
C ALA A 144 -4.50 -2.31 -26.65
N HIS A 145 -5.67 -1.97 -26.09
CA HIS A 145 -6.84 -1.55 -26.86
C HIS A 145 -6.57 -0.26 -27.65
N GLN A 146 -6.04 0.78 -26.99
CA GLN A 146 -5.70 2.04 -27.67
C GLN A 146 -4.67 1.86 -28.79
N TRP A 147 -3.79 0.86 -28.66
CA TRP A 147 -2.78 0.59 -29.67
C TRP A 147 -3.33 -0.07 -30.93
N LEU A 148 -4.57 -0.59 -30.92
CA LEU A 148 -5.23 -1.13 -32.11
C LEU A 148 -5.30 -0.09 -33.24
N ASP A 149 -5.44 1.19 -32.87
CA ASP A 149 -5.49 2.33 -33.80
C ASP A 149 -4.11 3.00 -34.01
N GLN A 150 -3.04 2.44 -33.43
CA GLN A 150 -1.68 2.96 -33.52
C GLN A 150 -0.75 1.89 -34.13
N PRO A 151 -0.59 1.84 -35.47
CA PRO A 151 0.10 0.75 -36.17
C PRO A 151 1.50 0.45 -35.62
N GLU A 152 2.27 1.48 -35.28
CA GLU A 152 3.61 1.34 -34.71
C GLU A 152 3.62 0.62 -33.36
N ARG A 153 2.63 0.89 -32.50
CA ARG A 153 2.52 0.25 -31.18
C ARG A 153 1.88 -1.13 -31.28
N TRP A 154 0.86 -1.30 -32.13
CA TRP A 154 0.25 -2.61 -32.41
C TRP A 154 1.29 -3.63 -32.89
N ASN A 155 2.22 -3.20 -33.75
CA ASN A 155 3.29 -4.05 -34.27
C ASN A 155 4.17 -4.68 -33.18
N LYS A 156 4.24 -4.10 -31.97
CA LYS A 156 5.00 -4.67 -30.84
C LYS A 156 4.33 -5.87 -30.19
N ILE A 157 3.00 -5.96 -30.26
CA ILE A 157 2.21 -6.97 -29.52
C ILE A 157 1.41 -7.90 -30.43
N LYS A 158 1.30 -7.60 -31.74
CA LYS A 158 0.54 -8.40 -32.71
C LYS A 158 0.95 -9.86 -32.86
N LEU A 159 2.19 -10.21 -32.47
CA LEU A 159 2.69 -11.59 -32.51
C LEU A 159 2.37 -12.37 -31.22
N VAL A 160 1.85 -11.69 -30.20
CA VAL A 160 1.61 -12.24 -28.86
C VAL A 160 0.11 -12.34 -28.57
N VAL A 161 -0.70 -11.45 -29.14
CA VAL A 161 -2.14 -11.38 -28.91
C VAL A 161 -2.89 -10.99 -30.18
N THR A 162 -4.09 -11.54 -30.36
CA THR A 162 -5.02 -11.19 -31.44
C THR A 162 -5.80 -9.91 -31.11
N LYS A 163 -6.46 -9.31 -32.10
CA LYS A 163 -7.28 -8.11 -31.86
C LYS A 163 -8.50 -8.44 -31.00
N GLU A 164 -9.04 -9.63 -31.17
CA GLU A 164 -10.19 -10.16 -30.45
C GLU A 164 -9.86 -10.34 -28.98
N GLU A 165 -8.75 -11.02 -28.65
CA GLU A 165 -8.28 -11.17 -27.27
C GLU A 165 -8.01 -9.83 -26.58
N VAL A 166 -7.53 -8.81 -27.30
CA VAL A 166 -7.36 -7.45 -26.74
C VAL A 166 -8.70 -6.80 -26.42
N LYS A 167 -9.71 -6.94 -27.29
CA LYS A 167 -11.06 -6.41 -27.04
C LYS A 167 -11.72 -7.11 -25.86
N GLU A 168 -11.57 -8.43 -25.74
CA GLU A 168 -12.09 -9.18 -24.59
C GLU A 168 -11.39 -8.76 -23.29
N ALA A 169 -10.06 -8.62 -23.29
CA ALA A 169 -9.32 -8.15 -22.13
C ALA A 169 -9.69 -6.71 -21.74
N TYR A 170 -9.94 -5.84 -22.72
CA TYR A 170 -10.42 -4.47 -22.49
C TYR A 170 -11.81 -4.44 -21.86
N GLN A 171 -12.74 -5.27 -22.34
CA GLN A 171 -14.07 -5.41 -21.75
C GLN A 171 -13.98 -5.95 -20.32
N GLU A 172 -13.17 -6.98 -20.07
CA GLU A 172 -12.97 -7.49 -18.72
C GLU A 172 -12.38 -6.44 -17.78
N ALA A 173 -11.36 -5.70 -18.24
CA ALA A 173 -10.79 -4.60 -17.47
C ALA A 173 -11.88 -3.56 -17.14
N MET A 174 -12.66 -3.12 -18.14
CA MET A 174 -13.73 -2.14 -17.97
C MET A 174 -14.80 -2.60 -16.97
N PHE A 175 -15.23 -3.87 -17.02
CA PHE A 175 -16.19 -4.42 -16.06
C PHE A 175 -15.59 -4.60 -14.66
N SER A 176 -14.35 -5.08 -14.57
CA SER A 176 -13.63 -5.20 -13.31
C SER A 176 -13.49 -3.84 -12.61
N MET A 177 -13.05 -2.81 -13.35
CA MET A 177 -12.90 -1.45 -12.86
C MET A 177 -14.25 -0.80 -12.47
N ALA A 178 -15.35 -1.16 -13.13
CA ALA A 178 -16.69 -0.65 -12.79
C ALA A 178 -17.38 -1.39 -11.64
N THR A 179 -16.84 -2.52 -11.19
CA THR A 179 -17.39 -3.33 -10.09
C THR A 179 -17.05 -2.68 -8.74
N LEU A 180 -18.04 -2.45 -7.87
CA LEU A 180 -17.79 -1.89 -6.54
C LEU A 180 -17.09 -2.90 -5.61
N ASN A 181 -16.18 -2.43 -4.76
CA ASN A 181 -15.57 -3.26 -3.71
C ASN A 181 -16.50 -3.47 -2.48
N ARG A 182 -17.77 -3.04 -2.56
CA ARG A 182 -18.76 -3.07 -1.47
C ARG A 182 -18.95 -4.46 -0.86
N THR A 183 -19.09 -5.50 -1.69
CA THR A 183 -19.21 -6.88 -1.21
C THR A 183 -17.97 -7.33 -0.47
N ALA A 184 -16.78 -7.01 -0.97
CA ALA A 184 -15.52 -7.35 -0.31
C ALA A 184 -15.41 -6.67 1.06
N ALA A 185 -15.81 -5.39 1.18
CA ALA A 185 -15.86 -4.66 2.44
C ALA A 185 -16.79 -5.33 3.48
N GLY A 186 -17.99 -5.76 3.07
CA GLY A 186 -18.90 -6.47 3.97
C GLY A 186 -18.34 -7.82 4.43
N LEU A 187 -17.69 -8.55 3.52
CA LEU A 187 -17.06 -9.84 3.85
C LEU A 187 -15.81 -9.68 4.73
N MET A 188 -15.13 -8.53 4.71
CA MET A 188 -14.01 -8.25 5.63
C MET A 188 -14.45 -8.35 7.09
N HIS A 189 -15.62 -7.79 7.44
CA HIS A 189 -16.19 -7.91 8.78
C HIS A 189 -16.54 -9.36 9.12
N LYS A 190 -17.25 -10.05 8.22
CA LYS A 190 -17.68 -11.45 8.42
C LYS A 190 -16.52 -12.41 8.67
N PHE A 191 -15.42 -12.22 7.93
CA PHE A 191 -14.26 -13.10 7.97
C PHE A 191 -13.09 -12.54 8.79
N GLN A 192 -13.33 -11.48 9.58
CA GLN A 192 -12.38 -10.91 10.54
C GLN A 192 -11.07 -10.49 9.89
N ALA A 193 -11.15 -9.68 8.83
CA ALA A 193 -9.98 -9.07 8.21
C ALA A 193 -9.21 -8.22 9.22
N HIS A 194 -7.89 -8.34 9.18
CA HIS A 194 -6.99 -7.63 10.09
C HIS A 194 -6.51 -6.29 9.54
N ALA A 195 -6.40 -6.18 8.22
CA ALA A 195 -6.04 -4.95 7.52
C ALA A 195 -6.45 -5.09 6.05
N ALA A 196 -6.69 -3.98 5.36
CA ALA A 196 -6.83 -3.97 3.92
C ALA A 196 -6.35 -2.64 3.34
N THR A 197 -6.11 -2.65 2.03
CA THR A 197 -5.94 -1.47 1.17
C THR A 197 -6.52 -1.82 -0.19
N ASP A 198 -6.86 -0.87 -1.03
CA ASP A 198 -7.15 -1.14 -2.43
C ASP A 198 -5.89 -1.03 -3.30
N VAL A 199 -5.95 -1.54 -4.53
CA VAL A 199 -4.82 -1.51 -5.47
C VAL A 199 -5.16 -0.58 -6.63
N THR A 200 -4.51 0.58 -6.69
CA THR A 200 -4.73 1.61 -7.72
C THR A 200 -3.41 2.04 -8.36
N GLY A 201 -3.11 3.35 -8.38
CA GLY A 201 -2.10 3.94 -9.26
C GLY A 201 -0.65 3.53 -8.98
N PHE A 202 -0.34 3.03 -7.76
CA PHE A 202 1.02 2.58 -7.43
C PHE A 202 1.29 1.11 -7.77
N GLY A 203 0.26 0.39 -8.24
CA GLY A 203 0.33 -1.05 -8.50
C GLY A 203 0.39 -1.89 -7.22
N LEU A 204 0.24 -3.20 -7.39
CA LEU A 204 0.13 -4.14 -6.26
C LEU A 204 1.28 -4.01 -5.25
N LEU A 205 2.53 -3.92 -5.72
CA LEU A 205 3.69 -3.85 -4.84
C LEU A 205 3.75 -2.53 -4.07
N GLY A 206 3.35 -1.43 -4.71
CA GLY A 206 3.29 -0.12 -4.09
C GLY A 206 2.28 -0.08 -2.95
N HIS A 207 1.04 -0.49 -3.22
CA HIS A 207 -0.03 -0.55 -2.20
C HIS A 207 0.27 -1.58 -1.11
N ALA A 208 0.79 -2.76 -1.45
CA ALA A 208 1.19 -3.75 -0.45
C ALA A 208 2.32 -3.22 0.46
N SER A 209 3.28 -2.46 -0.10
CA SER A 209 4.35 -1.87 0.70
C SER A 209 3.82 -0.77 1.63
N ASN A 210 2.92 0.08 1.13
CA ASN A 210 2.26 1.10 1.94
C ASN A 210 1.49 0.47 3.11
N LEU A 211 0.69 -0.57 2.83
CA LEU A 211 -0.03 -1.31 3.86
C LEU A 211 0.94 -1.93 4.86
N ALA A 212 2.01 -2.62 4.41
CA ALA A 212 3.02 -3.20 5.29
C ALA A 212 3.68 -2.16 6.22
N THR A 213 3.93 -0.94 5.73
CA THR A 213 4.52 0.14 6.56
C THR A 213 3.59 0.62 7.66
N GLN A 214 2.28 0.55 7.46
CA GLN A 214 1.25 1.03 8.39
C GLN A 214 1.01 0.07 9.58
N GLN A 215 1.46 -1.18 9.47
CA GLN A 215 1.15 -2.21 10.46
C GLN A 215 1.77 -1.90 11.83
N ARG A 216 1.01 -2.16 12.89
CA ARG A 216 1.49 -2.05 14.28
C ARG A 216 2.48 -3.16 14.62
N GLY A 217 2.27 -4.36 14.08
CA GLY A 217 3.15 -5.51 14.24
C GLY A 217 4.37 -5.48 13.31
N GLU A 218 5.42 -6.23 13.67
CA GLU A 218 6.58 -6.45 12.80
C GLU A 218 6.27 -7.51 11.72
N VAL A 219 5.56 -7.08 10.67
CA VAL A 219 5.18 -7.94 9.55
C VAL A 219 5.87 -7.53 8.25
N ALA A 220 6.05 -8.51 7.37
CA ALA A 220 6.50 -8.31 5.99
C ALA A 220 5.60 -9.12 5.05
N PHE A 221 5.21 -8.52 3.93
CA PHE A 221 4.31 -9.15 2.97
C PHE A 221 5.10 -9.84 1.86
N VAL A 222 4.79 -11.11 1.59
CA VAL A 222 5.42 -11.88 0.52
C VAL A 222 4.35 -12.38 -0.44
N ILE A 223 4.36 -11.84 -1.65
CA ILE A 223 3.43 -12.15 -2.72
C ILE A 223 4.03 -13.24 -3.61
N HIS A 224 3.27 -14.32 -3.78
CA HIS A 224 3.64 -15.53 -4.50
C HIS A 224 2.91 -15.69 -5.83
N ASN A 225 1.65 -15.23 -5.88
CA ASN A 225 0.78 -15.42 -7.03
C ASN A 225 0.24 -14.07 -7.51
N LEU A 226 0.03 -13.93 -8.83
CA LEU A 226 -0.55 -12.73 -9.43
C LEU A 226 -1.75 -13.14 -10.29
N PRO A 227 -3.00 -12.86 -9.86
CA PRO A 227 -4.16 -12.98 -10.74
C PRO A 227 -4.12 -11.84 -11.75
N VAL A 228 -4.02 -12.18 -13.04
CA VAL A 228 -3.82 -11.22 -14.12
C VAL A 228 -4.86 -11.50 -15.20
N ILE A 229 -5.47 -10.45 -15.74
CA ILE A 229 -6.37 -10.56 -16.90
C ILE A 229 -5.65 -11.34 -18.00
N ALA A 230 -6.30 -12.36 -18.56
CA ALA A 230 -5.69 -13.29 -19.51
C ALA A 230 -4.93 -12.54 -20.62
N LYS A 231 -3.80 -13.11 -21.05
CA LYS A 231 -2.87 -12.52 -22.04
C LYS A 231 -2.13 -11.25 -21.60
N MET A 232 -2.58 -10.49 -20.61
CA MET A 232 -1.92 -9.23 -20.22
C MET A 232 -0.53 -9.44 -19.63
N ALA A 233 -0.27 -10.58 -19.00
CA ALA A 233 1.09 -10.96 -18.59
C ALA A 233 2.03 -11.16 -19.79
N ALA A 234 1.54 -11.75 -20.88
CA ALA A 234 2.31 -11.96 -22.10
C ALA A 234 2.55 -10.64 -22.84
N VAL A 235 1.52 -9.80 -22.96
CA VAL A 235 1.61 -8.44 -23.53
C VAL A 235 2.62 -7.60 -22.74
N SER A 236 2.54 -7.61 -21.40
CA SER A 236 3.50 -6.87 -20.57
C SER A 236 4.93 -7.34 -20.80
N LYS A 237 5.19 -8.65 -20.92
CA LYS A 237 6.53 -9.19 -21.21
C LYS A 237 7.03 -8.74 -22.58
N ALA A 238 6.17 -8.75 -23.59
CA ALA A 238 6.50 -8.32 -24.94
C ALA A 238 6.91 -6.84 -25.01
N CYS A 239 6.38 -6.02 -24.10
CA CYS A 239 6.71 -4.60 -23.97
C CYS A 239 7.90 -4.31 -23.03
N GLY A 240 8.61 -5.33 -22.55
CA GLY A 240 9.74 -5.15 -21.63
C GLY A 240 9.34 -4.46 -20.33
N SER A 241 10.03 -3.38 -19.97
CA SER A 241 9.82 -2.64 -18.71
C SER A 241 8.76 -1.54 -18.80
N LEU A 242 7.96 -1.50 -19.87
CA LEU A 242 7.00 -0.41 -20.09
C LEU A 242 5.89 -0.38 -19.02
N PHE A 243 5.37 -1.56 -18.66
CA PHE A 243 4.27 -1.68 -17.69
C PHE A 243 4.74 -2.20 -16.34
N ASN A 244 5.78 -3.05 -16.30
CA ASN A 244 6.26 -3.71 -15.08
C ASN A 244 5.16 -4.46 -14.29
N LEU A 245 4.20 -5.07 -15.01
CA LEU A 245 3.07 -5.78 -14.40
C LEU A 245 3.51 -6.92 -13.48
N LEU A 246 4.53 -7.67 -13.90
CA LEU A 246 5.03 -8.82 -13.14
C LEU A 246 5.89 -8.42 -11.93
N GLN A 247 6.45 -7.22 -11.98
CA GLN A 247 7.16 -6.57 -10.87
C GLN A 247 6.18 -5.89 -9.90
N GLY A 248 4.88 -5.86 -10.22
CA GLY A 248 3.82 -5.32 -9.38
C GLY A 248 3.77 -3.80 -9.34
N THR A 249 4.43 -3.10 -10.26
CA THR A 249 4.45 -1.62 -10.32
C THR A 249 3.67 -1.05 -11.50
N SER A 250 2.98 -1.91 -12.27
CA SER A 250 1.96 -1.46 -13.22
C SER A 250 0.84 -0.78 -12.47
N ALA A 251 0.40 0.39 -12.97
CA ALA A 251 -0.74 1.07 -12.40
C ALA A 251 -2.01 0.22 -12.59
N GLU A 252 -2.89 0.28 -11.61
CA GLU A 252 -4.27 -0.19 -11.72
C GLU A 252 -5.20 1.01 -11.55
N THR A 253 -6.43 0.90 -12.02
CA THR A 253 -7.48 1.90 -11.74
C THR A 253 -8.70 1.18 -11.21
N SER A 254 -9.30 1.66 -10.11
CA SER A 254 -10.38 0.96 -9.40
C SER A 254 -10.13 -0.55 -9.24
N GLY A 255 -8.93 -0.91 -8.77
CA GLY A 255 -8.57 -2.31 -8.56
C GLY A 255 -9.31 -2.93 -7.37
N GLY A 256 -8.88 -4.13 -7.00
CA GLY A 256 -9.47 -4.87 -5.90
C GLY A 256 -8.89 -4.47 -4.56
N LEU A 257 -9.53 -4.96 -3.50
CA LEU A 257 -8.97 -4.92 -2.16
C LEU A 257 -7.87 -5.97 -2.02
N LEU A 258 -6.75 -5.57 -1.46
CA LEU A 258 -5.71 -6.41 -0.89
C LEU A 258 -5.98 -6.54 0.62
N VAL A 259 -6.47 -7.71 1.03
CA VAL A 259 -6.96 -7.97 2.39
C VAL A 259 -6.02 -8.93 3.12
N CYS A 260 -5.62 -8.59 4.35
CA CYS A 260 -4.95 -9.48 5.30
C CYS A 260 -6.01 -10.22 6.10
N LEU A 261 -6.06 -11.54 5.96
CA LEU A 261 -7.05 -12.41 6.61
C LEU A 261 -6.39 -13.52 7.43
N PRO A 262 -7.04 -13.97 8.52
CA PRO A 262 -6.69 -15.22 9.18
C PRO A 262 -6.69 -16.38 8.18
N ARG A 263 -5.69 -17.25 8.27
CA ARG A 263 -5.47 -18.33 7.30
C ARG A 263 -6.68 -19.26 7.16
N GLU A 264 -7.34 -19.55 8.27
CA GLU A 264 -8.53 -20.42 8.32
C GLU A 264 -9.79 -19.79 7.71
N GLN A 265 -9.84 -18.47 7.56
CA GLN A 265 -10.99 -17.74 7.01
C GLN A 265 -10.84 -17.43 5.52
N ALA A 266 -9.61 -17.29 5.03
CA ALA A 266 -9.36 -16.83 3.67
C ALA A 266 -9.98 -17.71 2.56
N ALA A 267 -9.99 -19.02 2.72
CA ALA A 267 -10.63 -19.91 1.74
C ALA A 267 -12.15 -19.70 1.66
N LYS A 268 -12.80 -19.47 2.82
CA LYS A 268 -14.24 -19.19 2.91
C LYS A 268 -14.57 -17.82 2.34
N PHE A 269 -13.78 -16.80 2.65
CA PHE A 269 -13.87 -15.47 2.05
C PHE A 269 -13.81 -15.56 0.52
N CYS A 270 -12.83 -16.28 -0.03
CA CYS A 270 -12.68 -16.45 -1.48
C CYS A 270 -13.85 -17.22 -2.11
N SER A 271 -14.39 -18.22 -1.41
CA SER A 271 -15.56 -18.97 -1.89
C SER A 271 -16.81 -18.10 -1.94
N GLU A 272 -17.03 -17.27 -0.93
CA GLU A 272 -18.21 -16.41 -0.83
C GLU A 272 -18.14 -15.23 -1.80
N MET A 273 -16.95 -14.67 -2.03
CA MET A 273 -16.71 -13.70 -3.11
C MET A 273 -17.13 -14.26 -4.48
N LYS A 274 -16.80 -15.53 -4.75
CA LYS A 274 -17.17 -16.21 -6.00
C LYS A 274 -18.68 -16.47 -6.12
N SER A 275 -19.35 -16.83 -5.02
CA SER A 275 -20.81 -17.05 -5.04
C SER A 275 -21.59 -15.76 -5.26
N HIS A 276 -21.17 -14.65 -4.63
CA HIS A 276 -21.79 -13.33 -4.87
C HIS A 276 -21.51 -12.84 -6.30
N GLY A 277 -20.35 -13.15 -6.86
CA GLY A 277 -20.04 -12.91 -8.26
C GLY A 277 -20.93 -13.68 -9.25
N SER A 278 -21.57 -14.78 -8.82
CA SER A 278 -22.40 -15.65 -9.67
C SER A 278 -23.90 -15.46 -9.46
N ALA A 279 -24.34 -14.99 -8.28
CA ALA A 279 -25.76 -14.90 -7.90
C ALA A 279 -26.45 -13.56 -8.22
N GLY A 280 -25.73 -12.56 -8.77
CA GLY A 280 -26.24 -11.20 -8.98
C GLY A 280 -26.98 -10.93 -10.31
N SER A 281 -27.28 -11.93 -11.15
CA SER A 281 -27.90 -11.68 -12.47
C SER A 281 -29.42 -11.67 -12.43
N GLY A 282 -29.96 -10.60 -11.84
CA GLY A 282 -31.33 -10.13 -12.05
C GLY A 282 -31.30 -8.75 -12.69
N GLY A 283 -30.85 -8.66 -13.95
CA GLY A 283 -30.83 -7.42 -14.74
C GLY A 283 -29.54 -6.60 -14.61
N HIS A 284 -28.79 -6.49 -15.72
CA HIS A 284 -27.76 -5.47 -16.00
C HIS A 284 -26.47 -5.41 -15.16
N GLY A 285 -26.26 -6.27 -14.15
CA GLY A 285 -24.97 -6.42 -13.45
C GLY A 285 -24.14 -7.61 -13.96
N ALA A 286 -22.91 -7.38 -14.44
CA ALA A 286 -22.05 -8.44 -14.98
C ALA A 286 -21.44 -9.33 -13.87
N PRO A 287 -21.48 -10.67 -14.01
CA PRO A 287 -20.90 -11.59 -13.03
C PRO A 287 -19.37 -11.60 -13.12
N GLY A 288 -18.65 -11.30 -12.04
CA GLY A 288 -17.19 -11.55 -12.01
C GLY A 288 -16.46 -11.05 -10.77
N GLY A 289 -16.96 -11.46 -9.61
CA GLY A 289 -16.17 -11.43 -8.39
C GLY A 289 -15.32 -12.70 -8.30
N GLY A 290 -14.00 -12.56 -8.35
CA GLY A 290 -13.05 -13.61 -7.97
C GLY A 290 -12.16 -13.08 -6.86
N ALA A 291 -11.76 -13.93 -5.92
CA ALA A 291 -10.74 -13.59 -4.94
C ALA A 291 -9.67 -14.68 -4.92
N TRP A 292 -8.41 -14.25 -4.80
CA TRP A 292 -7.25 -15.12 -4.88
C TRP A 292 -6.37 -14.92 -3.67
N ILE A 293 -5.95 -16.02 -3.04
CA ILE A 293 -4.87 -15.98 -2.06
C ILE A 293 -3.57 -15.79 -2.84
N ILE A 294 -2.97 -14.62 -2.69
CA ILE A 294 -1.79 -14.21 -3.45
C ILE A 294 -0.49 -14.30 -2.66
N GLY A 295 -0.56 -14.36 -1.34
CA GLY A 295 0.65 -14.31 -0.51
C GLY A 295 0.39 -14.51 0.96
N ILE A 296 1.41 -14.22 1.76
CA ILE A 296 1.39 -14.35 3.22
C ILE A 296 2.03 -13.13 3.88
N SER A 297 1.59 -12.86 5.11
CA SER A 297 2.26 -11.99 6.06
C SER A 297 3.24 -12.82 6.89
N GLY A 298 4.53 -12.58 6.75
CA GLY A 298 5.60 -13.27 7.48
C GLY A 298 6.19 -12.39 8.59
N GLN A 299 6.93 -13.02 9.51
CA GLN A 299 7.81 -12.27 10.42
C GLN A 299 8.97 -11.68 9.64
N ARG A 300 9.40 -10.48 10.05
CA ARG A 300 10.59 -9.83 9.50
C ARG A 300 11.82 -10.74 9.68
N PRO A 301 12.61 -11.01 8.64
CA PRO A 301 13.93 -11.59 8.86
C PRO A 301 14.77 -10.59 9.67
N ARG A 302 15.23 -10.98 10.86
CA ARG A 302 16.13 -10.15 11.69
C ARG A 302 17.46 -9.96 10.96
N HIS A 303 17.57 -8.92 10.15
CA HIS A 303 18.85 -8.51 9.59
C HIS A 303 19.61 -7.71 10.66
N ILE A 304 20.63 -8.31 11.26
CA ILE A 304 21.53 -7.62 12.19
C ILE A 304 22.39 -6.66 11.35
N ASP A 305 22.11 -5.36 11.44
CA ASP A 305 22.97 -4.34 10.84
C ASP A 305 24.24 -4.18 11.70
N MET A 306 25.31 -4.85 11.27
CA MET A 306 26.61 -4.88 11.94
C MET A 306 27.22 -3.47 12.07
N ASN A 307 26.94 -2.57 11.12
CA ASN A 307 27.46 -1.20 11.15
C ASN A 307 26.76 -0.36 12.23
N HIS A 308 25.45 -0.54 12.39
CA HIS A 308 24.71 0.13 13.47
C HIS A 308 25.14 -0.35 14.85
N TYR A 309 25.42 -1.65 14.99
CA TYR A 309 25.96 -2.22 16.23
C TYR A 309 27.36 -1.68 16.55
N ALA A 310 28.26 -1.64 15.56
CA ALA A 310 29.61 -1.09 15.71
C ALA A 310 29.57 0.39 16.13
N THR A 311 28.66 1.17 15.53
CA THR A 311 28.50 2.61 15.82
C THR A 311 27.97 2.83 17.24
N LYS A 312 26.94 2.07 17.65
CA LYS A 312 26.40 2.14 19.02
C LYS A 312 27.39 1.69 20.07
N LYS A 313 28.18 0.64 19.80
CA LYS A 313 29.24 0.17 20.70
C LYS A 313 30.33 1.24 20.87
N SER A 314 30.77 1.86 19.77
CA SER A 314 31.77 2.93 19.82
C SER A 314 31.25 4.16 20.59
N ALA A 315 29.98 4.53 20.40
CA ALA A 315 29.35 5.64 21.11
C ALA A 315 29.24 5.35 22.62
N ALA A 316 28.75 4.17 23.01
CA ALA A 316 28.64 3.77 24.42
C ALA A 316 30.01 3.71 25.10
N GLN A 317 31.03 3.20 24.40
CA GLN A 317 32.40 3.15 24.89
C GLN A 317 32.97 4.56 25.09
N SER A 318 32.76 5.48 24.15
CA SER A 318 33.17 6.87 24.30
C SER A 318 32.47 7.60 25.46
N MET A 319 31.20 7.27 25.75
CA MET A 319 30.47 7.84 26.89
C MET A 319 31.02 7.36 28.24
N LEU A 320 31.44 6.09 28.33
CA LEU A 320 32.05 5.54 29.54
C LEU A 320 33.39 6.23 29.86
N ASP A 321 34.21 6.46 28.83
CA ASP A 321 35.51 7.13 28.98
C ASP A 321 35.37 8.59 29.42
N VAL A 322 34.36 9.31 28.89
CA VAL A 322 34.04 10.69 29.32
C VAL A 322 33.55 10.72 30.77
N ALA A 323 32.69 9.79 31.17
CA ALA A 323 32.20 9.71 32.54
C ALA A 323 33.33 9.45 33.54
N LEU A 324 34.26 8.56 33.18
CA LEU A 324 35.42 8.25 34.01
C LEU A 324 36.39 9.45 34.12
N LEU A 325 36.60 10.19 33.03
CA LEU A 325 37.39 11.42 33.03
C LEU A 325 36.75 12.50 33.94
N MET A 326 35.43 12.70 33.83
CA MET A 326 34.71 13.64 34.69
C MET A 326 34.80 13.25 36.17
N ALA A 327 34.65 11.96 36.50
CA ALA A 327 34.77 11.46 37.87
C ALA A 327 36.18 11.70 38.43
N ASN A 328 37.23 11.37 37.67
CA ASN A 328 38.62 11.57 38.08
C ASN A 328 38.96 13.05 38.25
N SER A 329 38.47 13.92 37.35
CA SER A 329 38.67 15.37 37.43
C SER A 329 37.97 15.97 38.67
N SER A 330 36.74 15.54 38.96
CA SER A 330 36.00 15.98 40.15
C SER A 330 36.66 15.53 41.46
N GLN A 331 37.18 14.29 41.49
CA GLN A 331 37.95 13.76 42.63
C GLN A 331 39.26 14.53 42.83
N LEU A 332 39.99 14.84 41.75
CA LEU A 332 41.22 15.63 41.81
C LEU A 332 40.95 17.03 42.36
N LYS A 333 39.88 17.69 41.89
CA LYS A 333 39.47 19.01 42.40
C LYS A 333 39.16 18.98 43.89
N THR A 334 38.44 17.95 44.33
CA THR A 334 38.10 17.77 45.75
C THR A 334 39.35 17.59 46.62
N ILE A 335 40.32 16.78 46.17
CA ILE A 335 41.57 16.54 46.91
C ILE A 335 42.43 17.81 46.98
N LEU A 336 42.54 18.56 45.87
CA LEU A 336 43.24 19.84 45.84
C LEU A 336 42.63 20.87 46.80
N TYR A 337 41.31 20.85 46.98
CA TYR A 337 40.62 21.73 47.93
C TYR A 337 40.90 21.38 49.40
N VAL A 338 40.97 20.08 49.74
CA VAL A 338 41.29 19.61 51.10
C VAL A 338 42.74 19.94 51.49
N GLY A 339 43.64 20.02 50.51
CA GLY A 339 45.02 20.48 50.68
C GLY A 339 45.98 19.46 51.31
N PRO A 340 47.26 19.84 51.52
CA PRO A 340 48.35 18.91 51.85
C PRO A 340 48.25 18.23 53.22
N GLN A 341 47.31 18.64 54.07
CA GLN A 341 47.09 18.07 55.39
C GLN A 341 46.48 16.66 55.33
N TYR A 342 46.00 16.23 54.17
CA TYR A 342 45.49 14.88 53.96
C TYR A 342 46.62 13.86 53.83
N ARG A 343 46.59 12.81 54.65
CA ARG A 343 47.65 11.78 54.75
C ARG A 343 48.01 11.10 53.42
N PHE A 344 47.08 11.06 52.46
CA PHE A 344 47.28 10.45 51.15
C PHE A 344 47.27 11.48 49.99
N TYR A 345 47.49 12.76 50.29
CA TYR A 345 47.43 13.84 49.31
C TYR A 345 48.36 13.62 48.11
N VAL A 346 49.66 13.38 48.36
CA VAL A 346 50.65 13.19 47.30
C VAL A 346 50.39 11.91 46.49
N PRO A 347 50.17 10.72 47.10
CA PRO A 347 49.87 9.50 46.35
C PRO A 347 48.61 9.60 45.47
N LEU A 348 47.52 10.19 45.97
CA LEU A 348 46.27 10.29 45.22
C LEU A 348 46.37 11.27 44.05
N ILE A 349 47.03 12.42 44.25
CA ILE A 349 47.25 13.38 43.16
C ILE A 349 48.08 12.74 42.05
N VAL A 350 49.14 12.00 42.39
CA VAL A 350 49.97 11.31 41.39
C VAL A 350 49.16 10.28 40.61
N LEU A 351 48.38 9.44 41.29
CA LEU A 351 47.56 8.42 40.63
C LEU A 351 46.44 9.02 39.76
N LEU A 352 45.76 10.07 40.24
CA LEU A 352 44.71 10.74 39.48
C LEU A 352 45.27 11.52 38.28
N ALA A 353 46.40 12.20 38.44
CA ALA A 353 47.07 12.91 37.35
C ALA A 353 47.59 11.92 36.29
N LEU A 354 48.16 10.79 36.70
CA LEU A 354 48.58 9.72 35.79
C LEU A 354 47.39 9.15 35.02
N SER A 355 46.29 8.86 35.72
CA SER A 355 45.04 8.34 35.13
C SER A 355 44.47 9.30 34.08
N ILE A 356 44.34 10.59 34.40
CA ILE A 356 43.84 11.63 33.48
C ILE A 356 44.78 11.78 32.28
N THR A 357 46.10 11.76 32.51
CA THR A 357 47.09 11.88 31.42
C THR A 357 46.98 10.70 30.46
N LEU A 358 46.87 9.48 30.97
CA LEU A 358 46.71 8.27 30.16
C LEU A 358 45.41 8.30 29.34
N GLN A 359 44.31 8.76 29.94
CA GLN A 359 43.02 8.93 29.27
C GLN A 359 43.08 9.96 28.13
N VAL A 360 43.76 11.09 28.34
CA VAL A 360 43.96 12.12 27.30
C VAL A 360 44.83 11.57 26.16
N ILE A 361 45.89 10.82 26.46
CA ILE A 361 46.74 10.19 25.45
C ILE A 361 45.95 9.19 24.61
N VAL A 362 45.15 8.32 25.24
CA VAL A 362 44.28 7.36 24.53
C VAL A 362 43.26 8.09 23.66
N GLY A 363 42.64 9.16 24.17
CA GLY A 363 41.71 9.99 23.39
C GLY A 363 42.35 10.65 22.17
N LEU A 364 43.58 11.15 22.29
CA LEU A 364 44.33 11.74 21.17
C LEU A 364 44.77 10.69 20.14
N LEU A 365 45.20 9.51 20.58
CA LEU A 365 45.56 8.40 19.70
C LEU A 365 44.35 7.91 18.88
N LEU A 366 43.17 7.82 19.50
CA LEU A 366 41.94 7.41 18.80
C LEU A 366 41.47 8.47 17.77
N ASN A 367 41.70 9.76 18.03
CA ASN A 367 41.42 10.85 17.08
C ASN A 367 42.34 10.83 15.84
N GLY A 368 43.61 10.44 16.00
CA GLY A 368 44.58 10.36 14.91
C GLY A 368 44.28 9.26 13.87
N VAL A 369 43.41 8.31 14.21
CA VAL A 369 42.98 7.19 13.33
C VAL A 369 41.66 7.50 12.61
N GLY A 370 41.09 8.69 12.79
CA GLY A 370 39.92 9.15 12.02
C GLY A 370 38.57 8.61 12.48
N LEU A 371 38.45 8.10 13.72
CA LEU A 371 37.13 7.90 14.35
C LEU A 371 36.69 9.24 14.97
N GLY A 372 35.73 9.92 14.34
CA GLY A 372 35.29 11.29 14.62
C GLY A 372 34.56 11.55 15.96
N ALA A 373 35.07 11.03 17.09
CA ALA A 373 34.46 11.20 18.41
C ALA A 373 35.20 12.19 19.32
N GLY A 374 36.42 12.65 18.99
CA GLY A 374 37.23 13.39 19.98
C GLY A 374 37.00 14.90 20.07
N ALA A 375 36.05 15.48 19.32
CA ALA A 375 35.67 16.89 19.51
C ALA A 375 34.88 17.13 20.81
N ALA A 376 34.16 16.11 21.31
CA ALA A 376 33.33 16.22 22.51
C ALA A 376 34.16 16.29 23.82
N VAL A 377 35.35 15.67 23.84
CA VAL A 377 36.23 15.61 25.01
C VAL A 377 36.84 16.97 25.34
N LEU A 378 37.20 17.76 24.31
CA LEU A 378 37.78 19.09 24.49
C LEU A 378 36.74 20.14 24.93
N LEU A 379 35.50 20.01 24.43
CA LEU A 379 34.38 20.89 24.78
C LEU A 379 33.88 20.67 26.22
N ALA A 380 33.95 19.43 26.74
CA ALA A 380 33.53 19.12 28.10
C ALA A 380 34.48 19.66 29.19
N VAL A 381 35.77 19.85 28.87
CA VAL A 381 36.78 20.37 29.82
C VAL A 381 36.69 21.90 30.00
N LEU A 382 36.12 22.62 29.02
CA LEU A 382 36.13 24.09 28.99
C LEU A 382 34.76 24.75 29.27
N ALA A 383 33.69 23.98 29.46
CA ALA A 383 32.34 24.54 29.65
C ALA A 383 32.00 24.80 31.15
N PRO A 384 31.50 25.99 31.53
CA PRO A 384 31.01 26.25 32.88
C PRO A 384 29.66 25.54 33.14
N PRO A 385 29.29 25.28 34.41
CA PRO A 385 28.13 24.46 34.73
C PRO A 385 26.83 25.22 34.41
N ARG A 386 26.06 24.73 33.45
CA ARG A 386 24.69 25.19 33.23
C ARG A 386 23.71 24.34 34.05
N ARG A 387 22.84 25.04 34.76
CA ARG A 387 21.69 24.51 35.50
C ARG A 387 20.65 23.94 34.52
N ASP A 388 20.35 22.67 34.75
CA ASP A 388 19.11 21.92 34.58
C ASP A 388 17.93 22.42 33.70
N LEU A 389 17.46 21.42 32.94
CA LEU A 389 16.07 21.01 32.70
C LEU A 389 15.19 21.92 31.84
N ASP A 390 15.09 21.56 30.55
CA ASP A 390 13.86 21.05 29.91
C ASP A 390 14.07 21.12 28.40
N ASP A 391 14.40 19.99 27.76
CA ASP A 391 14.22 19.75 26.32
C ASP A 391 14.71 18.33 25.95
N ALA A 392 13.99 17.31 26.43
CA ALA A 392 14.20 15.92 26.04
C ALA A 392 12.89 15.28 25.59
N ARG A 393 12.22 15.88 24.60
CA ARG A 393 11.05 15.27 23.94
C ARG A 393 10.93 15.48 22.42
N LEU A 394 11.97 15.94 21.72
CA LEU A 394 11.80 16.36 20.31
C LEU A 394 12.79 15.82 19.29
N LEU A 395 13.57 14.78 19.58
CA LEU A 395 14.49 14.17 18.59
C LEU A 395 14.57 12.63 18.71
N ASP A 396 13.49 11.90 18.40
CA ASP A 396 13.56 10.48 17.97
C ASP A 396 12.73 10.25 16.68
N ASP A 397 12.76 11.22 15.76
CA ASP A 397 12.02 11.13 14.47
C ASP A 397 12.94 10.89 13.26
N SER A 398 14.14 10.37 13.50
CA SER A 398 15.09 10.00 12.45
C SER A 398 15.57 8.55 12.58
N ARG A 399 14.63 7.63 12.83
CA ARG A 399 14.83 6.23 12.41
C ARG A 399 14.57 6.16 10.92
N ALA A 400 15.62 5.97 10.14
CA ALA A 400 15.49 5.51 8.75
C ALA A 400 14.52 4.31 8.75
N PRO A 401 13.45 4.31 7.91
CA PRO A 401 12.46 3.25 7.92
C PRO A 401 13.15 1.93 7.54
N GLY A 402 13.40 1.09 8.55
CA GLY A 402 13.97 -0.22 8.37
C GLY A 402 13.00 -1.10 7.60
N ASP A 403 13.19 -1.20 6.29
CA ASP A 403 12.65 -2.15 5.31
C ASP A 403 11.36 -2.90 5.71
N ARG A 404 10.29 -2.16 6.07
CA ARG A 404 8.91 -2.69 6.20
C ARG A 404 8.33 -2.88 4.80
N ARG A 405 8.93 -3.76 4.00
CA ARG A 405 8.59 -3.88 2.58
C ARG A 405 7.74 -5.10 2.29
N ALA A 406 6.75 -4.90 1.43
CA ALA A 406 6.20 -5.99 0.66
C ALA A 406 7.21 -6.39 -0.42
N ARG A 407 7.22 -7.66 -0.82
CA ARG A 407 7.98 -8.13 -1.97
C ARG A 407 7.17 -9.15 -2.77
N ILE A 408 7.38 -9.13 -4.08
CA ILE A 408 6.97 -10.21 -4.97
C ILE A 408 8.17 -11.14 -5.14
N ILE A 409 7.96 -12.45 -5.06
CA ILE A 409 9.04 -13.42 -5.28
C ILE A 409 9.57 -13.33 -6.72
N GLU A 410 10.82 -13.75 -6.97
CA GLU A 410 11.47 -13.59 -8.30
C GLU A 410 10.68 -14.23 -9.46
N LYS A 411 9.97 -15.32 -9.20
CA LYS A 411 9.15 -16.04 -10.18
C LYS A 411 7.75 -16.25 -9.63
N PRO A 412 6.89 -15.22 -9.63
CA PRO A 412 5.54 -15.35 -9.13
C PRO A 412 4.72 -16.24 -10.07
N ARG A 413 3.81 -17.03 -9.51
CA ARG A 413 2.86 -17.82 -10.30
C ARG A 413 1.80 -16.89 -10.89
N ILE A 414 1.67 -16.87 -12.21
CA ILE A 414 0.60 -16.12 -12.88
C ILE A 414 -0.65 -16.98 -12.89
N ILE A 415 -1.75 -16.43 -12.38
CA ILE A 415 -3.09 -17.02 -12.47
C ILE A 415 -3.81 -16.23 -13.57
N GLU A 416 -4.00 -16.84 -14.73
CA GLU A 416 -4.74 -16.18 -15.81
C GLU A 416 -6.23 -16.14 -15.47
N VAL A 417 -6.80 -14.94 -15.51
CA VAL A 417 -8.21 -14.68 -15.26
C VAL A 417 -8.89 -14.46 -16.61
N PRO A 418 -9.71 -15.41 -17.08
CA PRO A 418 -10.34 -15.32 -18.40
C PRO A 418 -11.39 -14.20 -18.42
N PRO A 419 -11.59 -13.51 -19.56
CA PRO A 419 -12.67 -12.54 -19.72
C PRO A 419 -14.05 -13.16 -19.52
N ARG A 420 -14.97 -12.43 -18.89
CA ARG A 420 -16.37 -12.84 -18.74
C ARG A 420 -16.99 -13.08 -20.12
N GLY A 421 -17.56 -14.28 -20.35
CA GLY A 421 -18.19 -14.67 -21.61
C GLY A 421 -17.36 -15.57 -22.53
N SER A 422 -16.07 -15.83 -22.20
CA SER A 422 -15.22 -16.76 -22.96
C SER A 422 -15.50 -18.26 -22.69
N GLN A 423 -16.35 -18.58 -21.71
CA GLN A 423 -16.86 -19.94 -21.49
C GLN A 423 -17.99 -20.27 -22.46
N ASN A 424 -17.67 -20.58 -23.72
CA ASN A 424 -18.64 -21.19 -24.63
C ASN A 424 -18.04 -22.14 -25.68
N SER A 425 -16.85 -22.71 -25.45
CA SER A 425 -16.22 -23.56 -26.48
C SER A 425 -15.31 -24.70 -26.01
N GLN A 426 -15.32 -25.09 -24.72
CA GLN A 426 -14.52 -26.24 -24.25
C GLN A 426 -15.20 -27.22 -23.27
N GLU A 427 -16.51 -27.17 -23.09
CA GLU A 427 -17.27 -28.24 -22.42
C GLU A 427 -18.24 -28.90 -23.41
N ASN A 428 -17.70 -29.70 -24.36
CA ASN A 428 -18.47 -30.71 -25.10
C ASN A 428 -17.55 -31.74 -25.79
N SER A 429 -16.55 -32.24 -25.06
CA SER A 429 -15.78 -33.42 -25.47
C SER A 429 -15.41 -34.30 -24.28
N CYS A 430 -16.42 -34.73 -23.54
CA CYS A 430 -16.34 -35.94 -22.72
C CYS A 430 -17.53 -36.84 -23.08
N THR A 431 -17.38 -37.56 -24.19
CA THR A 431 -18.17 -38.76 -24.49
C THR A 431 -17.92 -39.78 -23.40
N SER A 432 -18.91 -39.98 -22.52
CA SER A 432 -18.99 -41.18 -21.68
C SER A 432 -19.73 -42.27 -22.47
N PRO A 433 -19.35 -43.56 -22.34
CA PRO A 433 -19.90 -44.64 -23.16
C PRO A 433 -21.31 -45.05 -22.66
N GLU A 434 -22.22 -45.28 -23.61
CA GLU A 434 -23.54 -45.87 -23.36
C GLU A 434 -23.42 -47.28 -22.74
N PRO A 435 -24.26 -47.64 -21.76
CA PRO A 435 -24.38 -49.03 -21.32
C PRO A 435 -25.36 -49.78 -22.21
N HIS A 436 -24.86 -50.83 -22.87
CA HIS A 436 -25.65 -51.86 -23.54
C HIS A 436 -26.69 -52.47 -22.60
N ALA A 437 -27.98 -52.34 -22.94
CA ALA A 437 -29.04 -53.16 -22.38
C ALA A 437 -29.10 -54.49 -23.14
N VAL A 438 -28.85 -55.58 -22.41
CA VAL A 438 -29.00 -56.97 -22.87
C VAL A 438 -30.46 -57.38 -22.71
N LEU A 439 -31.00 -58.00 -23.78
CA LEU A 439 -32.27 -58.71 -23.83
C LEU A 439 -32.33 -59.85 -22.81
N SER A 440 -33.38 -59.88 -22.00
CA SER A 440 -34.17 -61.06 -21.62
C SER A 440 -35.32 -60.67 -20.71
#